data_AF-A0A4Y7LCL1-F1
#
_entry.id   AF-A0A4Y7LCL1-F1
#
_cell.length_a   1.000
_cell.length_b   1.000
_cell.length_c   1.000
_cell.angle_alpha   90.00
_cell.angle_beta   90.00
_cell.angle_gamma   90.00
#
_symmetry.space_group_name_H-M   'P 1'
#
loop_
_entity.id
_entity.type
_entity.pdbx_description
1 polymer ?
#
loop_
_entity_poly.entity_id
_entity_poly.type
_entity_poly.pdbx_seq_one_letter_code
_entity_poly.pdbx_strand_id
1 'polypeptide(L)'
;MGVVASPFSSSILLANSISTQNTKVKAKRCSTATIQLSALSTFTCIHSFTPTFHKVKRSLLSTNFSPKASSVGSVEEYTVEPTTDVKFQKSLTLPGCSNSLSLLGSGYREKKIAIIGVKVYAAGFYANESIKETLNAWKGRSATDIQRDSSLYDSIFQAPLEKSLQIVLVRDVDGKTFWDALDEAISPRIKVPKPVDESALSTFRSTFEGRPLKKGTLIFLTWLDPTKMIVSISSDGLPSAVDATIDSTNVTSALFDVFFGNSPVSPTLKTSVSNGLAILLN
;
A
#
# COMPACT_ATOMS: atom_id res chain seq x y z
N MET A 1 -52.95 -7.15 38.49
CA MET A 1 -54.01 -6.15 38.75
C MET A 1 -53.32 -4.88 39.24
N GLY A 2 -53.62 -3.70 38.68
CA GLY A 2 -52.97 -2.39 39.00
C GLY A 2 -51.51 -2.31 38.50
N VAL A 3 -51.01 -1.32 37.74
CA VAL A 3 -51.44 0.06 37.39
C VAL A 3 -51.44 1.06 38.56
N VAL A 4 -51.07 2.31 38.24
CA VAL A 4 -51.00 3.55 39.06
C VAL A 4 -49.59 3.85 39.62
N ALA A 5 -49.01 5.06 39.55
CA ALA A 5 -49.15 6.21 38.61
C ALA A 5 -47.96 7.19 38.85
N SER A 6 -47.68 8.08 37.90
CA SER A 6 -46.91 9.32 38.14
C SER A 6 -47.72 10.32 38.99
N PRO A 7 -47.14 11.43 39.52
CA PRO A 7 -47.24 12.71 38.76
C PRO A 7 -46.20 13.82 39.09
N PHE A 8 -46.28 14.95 38.34
CA PHE A 8 -45.76 16.31 38.63
C PHE A 8 -44.21 16.52 38.67
N SER A 9 -43.62 17.70 38.37
CA SER A 9 -43.96 18.92 37.58
C SER A 9 -42.64 19.74 37.42
N SER A 10 -42.46 20.85 36.68
CA SER A 10 -43.36 21.76 35.93
C SER A 10 -42.69 22.33 34.66
N SER A 11 -43.52 22.67 33.69
CA SER A 11 -43.31 23.55 32.53
C SER A 11 -42.78 24.96 32.86
N ILE A 12 -41.92 25.51 31.98
CA ILE A 12 -41.92 26.94 31.59
C ILE A 12 -41.69 27.04 30.07
N LEU A 13 -42.57 27.77 29.37
CA LEU A 13 -42.37 28.26 28.00
C LEU A 13 -41.66 29.63 28.03
N LEU A 14 -40.87 29.94 27.01
CA LEU A 14 -41.16 31.11 26.15
C LEU A 14 -40.43 31.01 24.80
N ALA A 15 -40.77 31.88 23.86
CA ALA A 15 -40.55 31.68 22.42
C ALA A 15 -39.72 32.78 21.74
N ASN A 16 -39.36 32.48 20.49
CA ASN A 16 -39.04 33.41 19.38
C ASN A 16 -37.78 34.29 19.49
N SER A 17 -36.92 34.18 18.48
CA SER A 17 -36.80 35.26 17.47
C SER A 17 -36.07 34.80 16.21
N ILE A 18 -36.50 35.36 15.07
CA ILE A 18 -35.91 35.17 13.75
C ILE A 18 -34.88 36.27 13.52
N SER A 19 -33.72 35.96 12.92
CA SER A 19 -32.89 36.98 12.26
C SER A 19 -32.18 36.41 11.03
N THR A 20 -32.70 36.76 9.87
CA THR A 20 -32.03 36.62 8.57
C THR A 20 -31.02 37.75 8.37
N GLN A 21 -29.78 37.44 7.94
CA GLN A 21 -29.01 38.38 7.12
C GLN A 21 -28.32 37.71 5.93
N ASN A 22 -28.52 38.32 4.76
CA ASN A 22 -27.83 38.04 3.52
C ASN A 22 -26.36 38.46 3.61
N THR A 23 -25.46 37.73 2.94
CA THR A 23 -24.22 38.31 2.39
C THR A 23 -24.19 38.16 0.87
N LYS A 24 -24.01 39.29 0.19
CA LYS A 24 -24.05 39.41 -1.28
C LYS A 24 -22.80 38.87 -1.95
N VAL A 25 -23.01 38.22 -3.10
CA VAL A 25 -22.04 38.04 -4.17
C VAL A 25 -21.33 39.38 -4.49
N LYS A 26 -20.00 39.34 -4.68
CA LYS A 26 -19.27 40.41 -5.37
C LYS A 26 -18.19 39.84 -6.29
N ALA A 27 -18.56 39.62 -7.54
CA ALA A 27 -17.59 39.33 -8.60
C ALA A 27 -16.68 40.53 -8.84
N LYS A 28 -15.39 40.28 -9.08
CA LYS A 28 -14.46 41.23 -9.73
C LYS A 28 -13.95 40.59 -11.01
N ARG A 29 -13.94 41.39 -12.08
CA ARG A 29 -13.59 40.99 -13.45
C ARG A 29 -12.30 41.71 -13.87
N CYS A 30 -11.62 41.12 -14.86
CA CYS A 30 -10.60 41.71 -15.72
C CYS A 30 -9.16 41.76 -15.17
N SER A 31 -8.29 40.93 -15.77
CA SER A 31 -7.32 41.49 -16.71
C SER A 31 -7.12 40.50 -17.88
N THR A 32 -6.97 41.02 -19.09
CA THR A 32 -6.84 40.24 -20.32
C THR A 32 -5.37 40.18 -20.72
N ALA A 33 -4.80 38.98 -20.86
CA ALA A 33 -3.48 38.77 -21.43
C ALA A 33 -3.61 38.07 -22.80
N THR A 34 -3.70 38.88 -23.86
CA THR A 34 -3.59 38.39 -25.24
C THR A 34 -2.13 38.15 -25.56
N ILE A 35 -1.73 36.92 -25.85
CA ILE A 35 -0.44 36.61 -26.50
C ILE A 35 -0.76 36.11 -27.91
N GLN A 36 -0.13 36.73 -28.91
CA GLN A 36 -0.41 36.47 -30.32
C GLN A 36 0.16 35.16 -30.82
N LEU A 37 -0.52 34.62 -31.84
CA LEU A 37 -0.06 33.52 -32.67
C LEU A 37 0.68 34.08 -33.90
N SER A 38 1.96 33.73 -34.06
CA SER A 38 2.76 33.91 -35.29
C SER A 38 3.98 32.99 -35.22
N ALA A 39 4.57 32.52 -36.33
CA ALA A 39 4.04 32.26 -37.67
C ALA A 39 4.88 31.10 -38.28
N LEU A 40 4.37 30.48 -39.33
CA LEU A 40 5.05 29.38 -40.02
C LEU A 40 6.26 29.89 -40.85
N SER A 41 7.41 29.23 -40.77
CA SER A 41 8.45 29.34 -41.81
C SER A 41 9.21 28.03 -41.99
N THR A 42 8.77 27.25 -42.97
CA THR A 42 9.51 26.11 -43.52
C THR A 42 10.65 26.61 -44.41
N PHE A 43 11.88 26.12 -44.20
CA PHE A 43 12.91 26.15 -45.23
C PHE A 43 13.64 24.81 -45.31
N THR A 44 13.37 24.10 -46.40
CA THR A 44 14.19 23.00 -46.88
C THR A 44 15.44 23.55 -47.57
N CYS A 45 16.62 23.00 -47.27
CA CYS A 45 17.72 22.98 -48.23
C CYS A 45 18.54 21.72 -48.04
N ILE A 46 18.57 20.87 -49.07
CA ILE A 46 19.47 19.72 -49.19
C ILE A 46 20.63 20.19 -50.04
N HIS A 47 21.87 20.11 -49.56
CA HIS A 47 23.02 19.93 -50.43
C HIS A 47 24.12 19.10 -49.77
N SER A 48 24.55 18.08 -50.52
CA SER A 48 25.68 17.20 -50.24
C SER A 48 27.02 17.93 -50.38
N PHE A 49 28.06 17.50 -49.65
CA PHE A 49 29.30 16.92 -50.20
C PHE A 49 30.32 16.60 -49.07
N THR A 50 31.34 15.81 -49.37
CA THR A 50 32.14 15.03 -48.42
C THR A 50 33.60 15.58 -48.28
N PRO A 51 34.60 14.89 -47.70
CA PRO A 51 35.22 15.36 -46.44
C PRO A 51 36.70 15.74 -46.54
N THR A 52 37.16 16.64 -45.66
CA THR A 52 38.59 16.96 -45.48
C THR A 52 39.17 16.33 -44.21
N PHE A 53 40.18 15.46 -44.38
CA PHE A 53 40.93 14.85 -43.28
C PHE A 53 41.91 15.86 -42.65
N HIS A 54 41.73 16.16 -41.36
CA HIS A 54 42.80 16.75 -40.54
C HIS A 54 43.11 15.86 -39.34
N LYS A 55 44.37 15.37 -39.27
CA LYS A 55 44.91 14.64 -38.12
C LYS A 55 45.10 15.59 -36.93
N VAL A 56 44.20 15.52 -35.94
CA VAL A 56 44.42 16.14 -34.62
C VAL A 56 44.99 15.07 -33.67
N LYS A 57 46.12 15.37 -33.03
CA LYS A 57 46.75 14.48 -32.04
C LYS A 57 45.87 14.38 -30.80
N ARG A 58 45.46 13.16 -30.42
CA ARG A 58 44.80 12.91 -29.12
C ARG A 58 45.82 13.03 -27.99
N SER A 59 45.61 13.97 -27.09
CA SER A 59 46.19 13.92 -25.74
C SER A 59 45.36 12.96 -24.88
N LEU A 60 46.02 12.08 -24.13
CA LEU A 60 45.37 11.13 -23.23
C LEU A 60 45.14 11.77 -21.87
N LEU A 61 43.90 12.16 -21.58
CA LEU A 61 43.46 12.45 -20.21
C LEU A 61 42.76 11.21 -19.65
N SER A 62 43.44 10.54 -18.73
CA SER A 62 42.88 9.42 -17.98
C SER A 62 41.78 9.92 -17.05
N THR A 63 40.55 9.49 -17.28
CA THR A 63 39.45 9.64 -16.32
C THR A 63 39.11 8.26 -15.78
N ASN A 64 39.34 8.07 -14.48
CA ASN A 64 39.04 6.83 -13.78
C ASN A 64 37.52 6.67 -13.61
N PHE A 65 36.84 6.23 -14.67
CA PHE A 65 35.48 5.69 -14.56
C PHE A 65 35.56 4.28 -13.97
N SER A 66 35.38 4.17 -12.66
CA SER A 66 35.09 2.87 -12.04
C SER A 66 33.74 2.36 -12.57
N PRO A 67 33.68 1.25 -13.31
CA PRO A 67 32.41 0.61 -13.60
C PRO A 67 31.88 0.05 -12.27
N LYS A 68 30.80 0.62 -11.76
CA LYS A 68 30.10 0.04 -10.60
C LYS A 68 29.58 -1.33 -11.06
N ALA A 69 30.18 -2.40 -10.52
CA ALA A 69 29.93 -3.75 -10.99
C ALA A 69 28.46 -4.14 -10.81
N SER A 70 27.73 -4.25 -11.93
CA SER A 70 26.50 -5.03 -11.98
C SER A 70 26.87 -6.50 -11.82
N SER A 71 26.77 -7.00 -10.59
CA SER A 71 27.07 -8.40 -10.27
C SER A 71 26.09 -9.32 -11.00
N VAL A 72 26.63 -10.13 -11.92
CA VAL A 72 25.90 -11.18 -12.64
C VAL A 72 25.82 -12.43 -11.76
N GLY A 73 24.65 -13.07 -11.66
CA GLY A 73 24.54 -14.39 -11.02
C GLY A 73 23.09 -14.83 -10.77
N SER A 74 22.62 -15.84 -11.50
CA SER A 74 21.23 -16.30 -11.49
C SER A 74 20.94 -17.39 -10.45
N VAL A 75 19.95 -17.15 -9.59
CA VAL A 75 19.00 -18.14 -9.07
C VAL A 75 17.66 -17.40 -9.00
N GLU A 76 16.55 -18.00 -9.45
CA GLU A 76 15.21 -17.36 -9.55
C GLU A 76 14.97 -16.24 -8.51
N GLU A 77 15.27 -14.99 -8.88
CA GLU A 77 15.22 -13.85 -7.95
C GLU A 77 13.77 -13.48 -7.61
N TYR A 78 12.83 -13.90 -8.45
CA TYR A 78 11.41 -13.57 -8.38
C TYR A 78 10.55 -14.83 -8.29
N THR A 79 9.48 -14.74 -7.52
CA THR A 79 8.30 -15.61 -7.61
C THR A 79 7.25 -14.90 -8.46
N VAL A 80 6.58 -15.62 -9.36
CA VAL A 80 5.47 -15.08 -10.16
C VAL A 80 4.15 -15.47 -9.51
N GLU A 81 3.25 -14.52 -9.28
CA GLU A 81 1.86 -14.84 -8.91
C GLU A 81 1.12 -15.31 -10.18
N PRO A 82 0.68 -16.57 -10.26
CA PRO A 82 0.28 -17.22 -11.51
C PRO A 82 -1.02 -16.69 -12.10
N THR A 83 -1.80 -15.91 -11.35
CA THR A 83 -3.10 -15.38 -11.80
C THR A 83 -2.98 -13.99 -12.43
N THR A 84 -1.92 -13.24 -12.12
CA THR A 84 -1.74 -11.84 -12.53
C THR A 84 -0.43 -11.57 -13.27
N ASP A 85 0.46 -12.56 -13.35
CA ASP A 85 1.81 -12.48 -13.90
C ASP A 85 2.72 -11.48 -13.18
N VAL A 86 2.32 -11.00 -11.99
CA VAL A 86 3.12 -10.07 -11.17
C VAL A 86 4.30 -10.80 -10.55
N LYS A 87 5.47 -10.16 -10.62
CA LYS A 87 6.72 -10.67 -10.07
C LYS A 87 6.99 -10.05 -8.69
N PHE A 88 7.30 -10.91 -7.72
CA PHE A 88 7.70 -10.55 -6.36
C PHE A 88 9.13 -11.02 -6.13
N GLN A 89 10.05 -10.12 -5.74
CA GLN A 89 11.41 -10.54 -5.38
C GLN A 89 11.37 -11.49 -4.18
N LYS A 90 12.25 -12.50 -4.12
CA LYS A 90 12.28 -13.46 -3.00
C LYS A 90 12.83 -12.86 -1.71
N SER A 91 13.57 -11.76 -1.80
CA SER A 91 14.10 -10.98 -0.68
C SER A 91 14.03 -9.49 -0.99
N LEU A 92 13.75 -8.67 0.02
CA LEU A 92 13.64 -7.21 -0.07
C LEU A 92 14.38 -6.52 1.08
N THR A 93 14.78 -5.27 0.86
CA THR A 93 15.12 -4.31 1.92
C THR A 93 14.24 -3.08 1.71
N LEU A 94 13.52 -2.67 2.75
CA LEU A 94 12.51 -1.61 2.66
C LEU A 94 12.86 -0.43 3.59
N PRO A 95 12.38 0.80 3.30
CA PRO A 95 12.52 1.93 4.20
C PRO A 95 12.01 1.59 5.60
N GLY A 96 12.77 1.96 6.63
CA GLY A 96 12.43 1.68 8.02
C GLY A 96 12.72 0.26 8.52
N CYS A 97 13.05 -0.70 7.64
CA CYS A 97 13.52 -2.02 8.05
C CYS A 97 15.04 -2.03 8.27
N SER A 98 15.46 -2.64 9.38
CA SER A 98 16.86 -2.89 9.73
C SER A 98 17.39 -4.16 9.05
N ASN A 99 16.49 -5.10 8.71
CA ASN A 99 16.82 -6.40 8.14
C ASN A 99 16.25 -6.54 6.73
N SER A 100 16.81 -7.48 5.97
CA SER A 100 16.13 -7.97 4.76
C SER A 100 14.94 -8.86 5.16
N LEU A 101 13.86 -8.78 4.38
CA LEU A 101 12.66 -9.59 4.54
C LEU A 101 12.56 -10.59 3.40
N SER A 102 12.25 -11.85 3.72
CA SER A 102 12.12 -12.95 2.75
C SER A 102 10.64 -13.22 2.44
N LEU A 103 10.34 -13.50 1.17
CA LEU A 103 8.97 -13.74 0.68
C LEU A 103 8.45 -15.08 1.20
N LEU A 104 7.38 -15.05 1.99
CA LEU A 104 6.70 -16.25 2.49
C LEU A 104 5.60 -16.76 1.56
N GLY A 105 5.03 -15.90 0.71
CA GLY A 105 3.98 -16.30 -0.22
C GLY A 105 3.38 -15.14 -0.99
N SER A 106 2.67 -15.47 -2.07
CA SER A 106 1.98 -14.50 -2.93
C SER A 106 0.57 -14.95 -3.30
N GLY A 107 -0.28 -14.01 -3.70
CA GLY A 107 -1.64 -14.26 -4.13
C GLY A 107 -2.25 -12.99 -4.73
N TYR A 108 -3.56 -13.00 -4.95
CA TYR A 108 -4.26 -11.86 -5.56
C TYR A 108 -5.59 -11.60 -4.87
N ARG A 109 -6.10 -10.37 -5.00
CA ARG A 109 -7.48 -10.02 -4.64
C ARG A 109 -8.31 -9.83 -5.90
N GLU A 110 -9.47 -10.48 -5.90
CA GLU A 110 -10.55 -10.26 -6.86
C GLU A 110 -11.72 -9.57 -6.16
N LYS A 111 -12.39 -8.63 -6.83
CA LYS A 111 -13.71 -8.13 -6.43
C LYS A 111 -14.71 -8.54 -7.51
N LYS A 112 -15.79 -9.23 -7.12
CA LYS A 112 -16.91 -9.52 -8.00
C LYS A 112 -17.69 -8.23 -8.26
N ILE A 113 -17.88 -7.89 -9.53
CA ILE A 113 -18.69 -6.75 -9.99
C ILE A 113 -19.82 -7.36 -10.82
N ALA A 114 -21.03 -7.35 -10.25
CA ALA A 114 -22.15 -8.17 -10.71
C ALA A 114 -21.73 -9.66 -10.86
N ILE A 115 -21.67 -10.16 -12.09
CA ILE A 115 -21.36 -11.56 -12.42
C ILE A 115 -19.85 -11.76 -12.68
N ILE A 116 -19.10 -10.69 -12.95
CA ILE A 116 -17.70 -10.77 -13.42
C ILE A 116 -16.74 -10.59 -12.24
N GLY A 117 -15.85 -11.56 -12.05
CA GLY A 117 -14.70 -11.43 -11.16
C GLY A 117 -13.64 -10.51 -11.78
N VAL A 118 -13.23 -9.45 -11.06
CA VAL A 118 -12.18 -8.54 -11.55
C VAL A 118 -11.01 -8.46 -10.58
N LYS A 119 -9.83 -8.86 -11.05
CA LYS A 119 -8.55 -8.79 -10.34
C LYS A 119 -8.24 -7.33 -10.01
N VAL A 120 -7.96 -7.02 -8.75
CA VAL A 120 -7.70 -5.66 -8.25
C VAL A 120 -6.20 -5.46 -8.05
N TYR A 121 -5.56 -6.40 -7.36
CA TYR A 121 -4.12 -6.40 -7.12
C TYR A 121 -3.58 -7.81 -6.95
N ALA A 122 -2.27 -7.95 -7.17
CA ALA A 122 -1.48 -9.03 -6.60
C ALA A 122 -0.93 -8.58 -5.23
N ALA A 123 -0.57 -9.53 -4.38
CA ALA A 123 0.07 -9.26 -3.10
C ALA A 123 1.14 -10.31 -2.77
N GLY A 124 2.22 -9.89 -2.12
CA GLY A 124 3.28 -10.73 -1.59
C GLY A 124 3.54 -10.38 -0.13
N PHE A 125 3.66 -11.39 0.73
CA PHE A 125 3.91 -11.20 2.15
C PHE A 125 5.33 -11.63 2.53
N TYR A 126 6.02 -10.75 3.23
CA TYR A 126 7.41 -10.82 3.58
C TYR A 126 7.58 -10.78 5.10
N ALA A 127 8.55 -11.54 5.63
CA ALA A 127 8.93 -11.48 7.03
C ALA A 127 10.45 -11.59 7.20
N ASN A 128 10.95 -11.05 8.30
CA ASN A 128 12.31 -11.32 8.77
C ASN A 128 12.46 -12.82 9.07
N GLU A 129 13.53 -13.47 8.60
CA GLU A 129 13.76 -14.91 8.74
C GLU A 129 13.87 -15.41 10.19
N SER A 130 14.22 -14.53 11.14
CA SER A 130 14.22 -14.85 12.58
C SER A 130 12.81 -15.17 13.12
N ILE A 131 11.74 -14.92 12.35
CA ILE A 131 10.36 -15.31 12.71
C ILE A 131 10.24 -16.81 13.01
N LYS A 132 11.10 -17.65 12.42
CA LYS A 132 11.17 -19.10 12.68
C LYS A 132 11.37 -19.45 14.16
N GLU A 133 12.07 -18.59 14.91
CA GLU A 133 12.34 -18.77 16.34
C GLU A 133 11.07 -18.55 17.17
N THR A 134 10.27 -17.55 16.80
CA THR A 134 8.94 -17.31 17.39
C THR A 134 7.95 -18.44 17.07
N LEU A 135 8.08 -19.07 15.89
CA LEU A 135 7.12 -20.07 15.39
C LEU A 135 7.54 -21.53 15.64
N ASN A 136 8.52 -21.79 16.51
CA ASN A 136 9.04 -23.14 16.76
C ASN A 136 7.96 -24.15 17.25
N ALA A 137 6.87 -23.70 17.88
CA ALA A 137 5.74 -24.56 18.28
C ALA A 137 4.87 -25.07 17.10
N TRP A 138 5.15 -24.62 15.88
CA TRP A 138 4.53 -25.08 14.63
C TRP A 138 5.52 -25.83 13.72
N LYS A 139 6.72 -26.16 14.23
CA LYS A 139 7.73 -26.91 13.48
C LYS A 139 7.18 -28.25 12.98
N GLY A 140 7.43 -28.56 11.70
CA GLY A 140 7.05 -29.81 11.04
C GLY A 140 5.54 -30.00 10.80
N ARG A 141 4.70 -28.98 11.04
CA ARG A 141 3.26 -29.04 10.73
C ARG A 141 3.00 -28.93 9.24
N SER A 142 1.92 -29.55 8.76
CA SER A 142 1.51 -29.41 7.37
C SER A 142 1.02 -27.99 7.08
N ALA A 143 1.18 -27.54 5.83
CA ALA A 143 0.69 -26.23 5.40
C ALA A 143 -0.83 -26.06 5.64
N THR A 144 -1.61 -27.14 5.50
CA THR A 144 -3.05 -27.11 5.73
C THR A 144 -3.42 -26.97 7.21
N ASP A 145 -2.56 -27.42 8.12
CA ASP A 145 -2.75 -27.22 9.57
C ASP A 145 -2.33 -25.82 9.99
N ILE A 146 -1.18 -25.34 9.47
CA ILE A 146 -0.73 -23.95 9.58
C ILE A 146 -1.81 -22.97 9.09
N GLN A 147 -2.46 -23.25 7.96
CA GLN A 147 -3.47 -22.37 7.38
C GLN A 147 -4.71 -22.18 8.27
N ARG A 148 -5.10 -23.23 9.01
CA ARG A 148 -6.31 -23.24 9.85
C ARG A 148 -6.04 -22.74 11.27
N ASP A 149 -4.79 -22.75 11.72
CA ASP A 149 -4.41 -22.36 13.07
C ASP A 149 -4.30 -20.83 13.18
N SER A 150 -5.33 -20.17 13.72
CA SER A 150 -5.30 -18.72 13.93
C SER A 150 -4.18 -18.28 14.87
N SER A 151 -3.81 -19.11 15.87
CA SER A 151 -2.81 -18.76 16.88
C SER A 151 -1.39 -18.65 16.30
N LEU A 152 -1.12 -19.30 15.16
CA LEU A 152 0.09 -19.07 14.36
C LEU A 152 0.09 -17.66 13.76
N TYR A 153 -1.01 -17.21 13.17
CA TYR A 153 -1.09 -15.87 12.58
C TYR A 153 -1.09 -14.77 13.63
N ASP A 154 -1.73 -15.01 14.78
CA ASP A 154 -1.61 -14.15 15.96
C ASP A 154 -0.15 -14.06 16.43
N SER A 155 0.58 -15.18 16.46
CA SER A 155 2.01 -15.20 16.82
C SER A 155 2.89 -14.47 15.78
N ILE A 156 2.59 -14.58 14.49
CA ILE A 156 3.26 -13.79 13.43
C ILE A 156 3.01 -12.30 13.63
N PHE A 157 1.78 -11.91 13.94
CA PHE A 157 1.44 -10.51 14.20
C PHE A 157 2.18 -9.97 15.44
N GLN A 158 2.08 -10.69 16.56
CA GLN A 158 2.65 -10.29 17.86
C GLN A 158 4.19 -10.34 17.91
N ALA A 159 4.84 -11.06 17.00
CA ALA A 159 6.30 -11.07 16.91
C ALA A 159 6.85 -9.62 16.75
N PRO A 160 7.80 -9.17 17.60
CA PRO A 160 8.46 -7.86 17.49
C PRO A 160 9.55 -7.91 16.41
N LEU A 161 9.15 -8.32 15.22
CA LEU A 161 9.97 -8.51 14.03
C LEU A 161 9.27 -7.88 12.84
N GLU A 162 10.11 -7.31 11.97
CA GLU A 162 9.71 -6.64 10.74
C GLU A 162 9.02 -7.62 9.77
N LYS A 163 7.88 -7.19 9.24
CA LYS A 163 7.05 -7.92 8.26
C LYS A 163 6.39 -6.91 7.33
N SER A 164 6.28 -7.24 6.05
CA SER A 164 5.70 -6.33 5.06
C SER A 164 4.76 -7.05 4.10
N LEU A 165 3.64 -6.40 3.80
CA LEU A 165 2.76 -6.78 2.70
C LEU A 165 3.00 -5.83 1.53
N GLN A 166 3.56 -6.35 0.44
CA GLN A 166 3.63 -5.66 -0.84
C GLN A 166 2.34 -5.91 -1.61
N ILE A 167 1.63 -4.86 -1.96
CA ILE A 167 0.45 -4.88 -2.84
C ILE A 167 0.87 -4.26 -4.18
N VAL A 168 0.51 -4.91 -5.30
CA VAL A 168 0.80 -4.44 -6.67
C VAL A 168 -0.51 -4.30 -7.42
N LEU A 169 -0.91 -3.08 -7.75
CA LEU A 169 -2.16 -2.85 -8.48
C LEU A 169 -2.08 -3.37 -9.91
N VAL A 170 -2.98 -4.27 -10.30
CA VAL A 170 -3.02 -4.85 -11.66
C VAL A 170 -3.94 -4.08 -12.61
N ARG A 171 -4.58 -3.03 -12.09
CA ARG A 171 -5.50 -2.11 -12.76
C ARG A 171 -5.45 -0.75 -12.09
N ASP A 172 -5.97 0.27 -12.76
CA ASP A 172 -6.23 1.56 -12.13
C ASP A 172 -7.32 1.45 -11.05
N VAL A 173 -7.10 2.14 -9.94
CA VAL A 173 -8.04 2.31 -8.81
C VAL A 173 -7.90 3.77 -8.34
N ASP A 174 -8.99 4.50 -8.17
CA ASP A 174 -8.89 5.82 -7.53
C ASP A 174 -8.60 5.67 -6.02
N GLY A 175 -7.81 6.59 -5.45
CA GLY A 175 -7.39 6.51 -4.05
C GLY A 175 -8.56 6.44 -3.06
N LYS A 176 -9.71 7.03 -3.41
CA LYS A 176 -10.94 6.95 -2.60
C LYS A 176 -11.51 5.52 -2.62
N THR A 177 -11.74 4.91 -3.78
CA THR A 177 -12.20 3.51 -3.90
C THR A 177 -11.25 2.52 -3.22
N PHE A 178 -9.93 2.77 -3.27
CA PHE A 178 -8.97 1.94 -2.56
C PHE A 178 -9.15 2.03 -1.04
N TRP A 179 -9.23 3.26 -0.50
CA TRP A 179 -9.44 3.46 0.93
C TRP A 179 -10.84 3.02 1.39
N ASP A 180 -11.92 3.40 0.71
CA ASP A 180 -13.29 2.98 1.02
C ASP A 180 -13.38 1.45 1.17
N ALA A 181 -12.76 0.70 0.25
CA ALA A 181 -12.75 -0.76 0.26
C ALA A 181 -11.82 -1.41 1.31
N LEU A 182 -11.02 -0.60 2.01
CA LEU A 182 -10.17 -1.00 3.13
C LEU A 182 -10.78 -0.56 4.47
N ASP A 183 -11.42 0.61 4.52
CA ASP A 183 -12.26 1.06 5.63
C ASP A 183 -13.45 0.10 5.86
N GLU A 184 -14.12 -0.31 4.78
CA GLU A 184 -15.12 -1.40 4.76
C GLU A 184 -14.58 -2.70 5.39
N ALA A 185 -13.28 -2.96 5.23
CA ALA A 185 -12.62 -4.15 5.77
C ALA A 185 -12.15 -3.95 7.24
N ILE A 186 -11.75 -2.75 7.64
CA ILE A 186 -11.23 -2.44 8.99
C ILE A 186 -12.37 -2.17 9.98
N SER A 187 -13.42 -1.43 9.58
CA SER A 187 -14.51 -1.00 10.47
C SER A 187 -15.16 -2.15 11.27
N PRO A 188 -15.44 -3.34 10.69
CA PRO A 188 -16.00 -4.47 11.45
C PRO A 188 -15.05 -5.06 12.51
N ARG A 189 -13.74 -4.78 12.39
CA ARG A 189 -12.68 -5.32 13.26
C ARG A 189 -12.40 -4.41 14.47
N ILE A 190 -12.57 -3.09 14.30
CA ILE A 190 -12.39 -2.09 15.37
C ILE A 190 -13.76 -1.66 15.91
N LYS A 191 -14.35 -2.48 16.80
CA LYS A 191 -15.72 -2.28 17.31
C LYS A 191 -15.95 -0.96 18.03
N VAL A 192 -14.93 -0.46 18.74
CA VAL A 192 -14.95 0.82 19.47
C VAL A 192 -13.59 1.49 19.26
N PRO A 193 -13.45 2.34 18.22
CA PRO A 193 -12.24 3.12 18.00
C PRO A 193 -11.93 4.02 19.20
N LYS A 194 -10.66 4.10 19.58
CA LYS A 194 -10.13 5.10 20.51
C LYS A 194 -9.63 6.32 19.71
N PRO A 195 -9.43 7.50 20.32
CA PRO A 195 -8.89 8.67 19.63
C PRO A 195 -7.54 8.43 18.90
N VAL A 196 -6.72 7.53 19.43
CA VAL A 196 -5.48 7.09 18.77
C VAL A 196 -5.75 6.27 17.49
N ASP A 197 -6.80 5.45 17.49
CA ASP A 197 -7.21 4.65 16.33
C ASP A 197 -7.82 5.57 15.26
N GLU A 198 -8.65 6.54 15.65
CA GLU A 198 -9.22 7.55 14.74
C GLU A 198 -8.13 8.40 14.07
N SER A 199 -7.13 8.84 14.84
CA SER A 199 -5.96 9.56 14.32
C SER A 199 -5.13 8.70 13.35
N ALA A 200 -4.90 7.43 13.70
CA ALA A 200 -4.19 6.47 12.85
C ALA A 200 -4.94 6.18 11.54
N LEU A 201 -6.27 6.01 11.59
CA LEU A 201 -7.13 5.82 10.40
C LEU A 201 -7.16 7.07 9.52
N SER A 202 -7.23 8.26 10.11
CA SER A 202 -7.16 9.55 9.39
C SER A 202 -5.81 9.74 8.68
N THR A 203 -4.71 9.42 9.36
CA THR A 203 -3.35 9.44 8.79
C THR A 203 -3.23 8.43 7.65
N PHE A 204 -3.72 7.20 7.85
CA PHE A 204 -3.74 6.18 6.80
C PHE A 204 -4.53 6.67 5.57
N ARG A 205 -5.78 7.15 5.76
CA ARG A 205 -6.64 7.66 4.68
C ARG A 205 -5.95 8.76 3.87
N SER A 206 -5.44 9.78 4.55
CA SER A 206 -4.81 10.95 3.90
C SER A 206 -3.56 10.62 3.09
N THR A 207 -2.95 9.45 3.32
CA THR A 207 -1.84 8.91 2.50
C THR A 207 -2.27 8.59 1.06
N PHE A 208 -3.55 8.19 0.87
CA PHE A 208 -4.13 7.79 -0.43
C PHE A 208 -5.07 8.84 -1.02
N GLU A 209 -5.62 9.76 -0.22
CA GLU A 209 -6.58 10.77 -0.67
C GLU A 209 -5.94 11.72 -1.70
N GLY A 210 -6.59 11.89 -2.85
CA GLY A 210 -6.05 12.66 -3.99
C GLY A 210 -4.89 12.01 -4.76
N ARG A 211 -4.32 10.89 -4.29
CA ARG A 211 -3.23 10.18 -4.99
C ARG A 211 -3.79 9.29 -6.13
N PRO A 212 -3.30 9.40 -7.38
CA PRO A 212 -3.67 8.48 -8.44
C PRO A 212 -2.97 7.13 -8.24
N LEU A 213 -3.73 6.06 -8.03
CA LEU A 213 -3.18 4.70 -7.91
C LEU A 213 -3.37 3.97 -9.25
N LYS A 214 -2.29 3.88 -10.02
CA LYS A 214 -2.31 3.34 -11.38
C LYS A 214 -1.96 1.86 -11.38
N LYS A 215 -2.29 1.17 -12.48
CA LYS A 215 -1.71 -0.15 -12.73
C LYS A 215 -0.17 -0.06 -12.61
N GLY A 216 0.42 -0.94 -11.80
CA GLY A 216 1.84 -0.94 -11.48
C GLY A 216 2.21 -0.23 -10.17
N THR A 217 1.32 0.58 -9.58
CA THR A 217 1.57 1.19 -8.27
C THR A 217 1.77 0.10 -7.21
N LEU A 218 2.88 0.23 -6.48
CA LEU A 218 3.26 -0.59 -5.33
C LEU A 218 2.83 0.10 -4.05
N ILE A 219 2.22 -0.64 -3.14
CA ILE A 219 1.84 -0.16 -1.80
C ILE A 219 2.41 -1.17 -0.80
N PHE A 220 3.28 -0.70 0.10
CA PHE A 220 3.86 -1.50 1.17
C PHE A 220 3.20 -1.15 2.50
N LEU A 221 2.67 -2.16 3.18
CA LEU A 221 2.21 -2.07 4.56
C LEU A 221 3.23 -2.83 5.41
N THR A 222 4.11 -2.12 6.11
CA THR A 222 5.23 -2.72 6.85
C THR A 222 5.00 -2.56 8.35
N TRP A 223 4.71 -3.66 9.04
CA TRP A 223 4.68 -3.70 10.50
C TRP A 223 6.12 -3.79 11.01
N LEU A 224 6.54 -2.79 11.78
CA LEU A 224 7.84 -2.80 12.47
C LEU A 224 7.72 -3.58 13.79
N ASP A 225 6.59 -3.39 14.47
CA ASP A 225 6.17 -4.09 15.67
C ASP A 225 4.62 -4.16 15.70
N PRO A 226 3.97 -4.84 16.68
CA PRO A 226 2.51 -4.96 16.73
C PRO A 226 1.77 -3.61 16.89
N THR A 227 2.43 -2.55 17.36
CA THR A 227 1.85 -1.23 17.63
C THR A 227 2.08 -0.23 16.50
N LYS A 228 3.15 -0.41 15.72
CA LYS A 228 3.63 0.53 14.69
C LYS A 228 3.76 -0.11 13.32
N MET A 229 3.10 0.50 12.35
CA MET A 229 3.23 0.17 10.93
C MET A 229 3.60 1.43 10.14
N ILE A 230 4.41 1.27 9.09
CA ILE A 230 4.72 2.32 8.11
C ILE A 230 4.11 1.98 6.76
N VAL A 231 3.73 3.02 6.02
CA VAL A 231 3.18 2.93 4.67
C VAL A 231 4.15 3.58 3.69
N SER A 232 4.48 2.88 2.62
CA SER A 232 5.27 3.40 1.50
C SER A 232 4.57 3.09 0.17
N ILE A 233 4.44 4.08 -0.70
CA ILE A 233 3.75 3.97 -1.99
C ILE A 233 4.70 4.41 -3.11
N SER A 234 4.96 3.52 -4.06
CA SER A 234 5.77 3.82 -5.24
C SER A 234 4.98 3.61 -6.54
N SER A 235 5.28 4.42 -7.55
CA SER A 235 4.81 4.20 -8.93
C SER A 235 5.93 3.71 -9.85
N ASP A 236 7.17 3.62 -9.36
CA ASP A 236 8.34 3.12 -10.10
C ASP A 236 9.37 2.51 -9.13
N GLY A 237 9.65 1.22 -9.28
CA GLY A 237 10.58 0.47 -8.43
C GLY A 237 10.22 0.45 -6.93
N LEU A 238 11.14 -0.11 -6.13
CA LEU A 238 10.99 -0.15 -4.66
C LEU A 238 11.00 1.28 -4.06
N PRO A 239 10.19 1.54 -3.03
CA PRO A 239 10.16 2.84 -2.37
C PRO A 239 11.47 3.12 -1.64
N SER A 240 11.93 4.38 -1.70
CA SER A 240 13.10 4.88 -0.97
C SER A 240 12.74 5.70 0.28
N ALA A 241 11.45 5.96 0.52
CA ALA A 241 10.94 6.79 1.60
C ALA A 241 9.68 6.17 2.26
N VAL A 242 9.34 6.69 3.43
CA VAL A 242 8.08 6.40 4.14
C VAL A 242 7.10 7.54 3.86
N ASP A 243 5.89 7.21 3.40
CA ASP A 243 4.81 8.19 3.18
C ASP A 243 4.05 8.49 4.47
N ALA A 244 3.86 7.50 5.35
CA ALA A 244 3.17 7.67 6.63
C ALA A 244 3.61 6.65 7.70
N THR A 245 3.45 7.02 8.97
CA THR A 245 3.58 6.14 10.14
C THR A 245 2.22 6.04 10.83
N ILE A 246 1.85 4.82 11.22
CA ILE A 246 0.55 4.45 11.78
C ILE A 246 0.80 3.85 13.16
N ASP A 247 0.54 4.64 14.21
CA ASP A 247 0.73 4.28 15.61
C ASP A 247 -0.62 3.91 16.27
N SER A 248 -1.08 2.67 16.08
CA SER A 248 -2.23 2.11 16.80
C SER A 248 -2.26 0.58 16.65
N THR A 249 -2.13 -0.14 17.78
CA THR A 249 -2.26 -1.61 17.83
C THR A 249 -3.58 -2.13 17.26
N ASN A 250 -4.68 -1.37 17.41
CA ASN A 250 -5.98 -1.78 16.90
C ASN A 250 -6.02 -1.69 15.37
N VAL A 251 -5.47 -0.61 14.79
CA VAL A 251 -5.43 -0.40 13.33
C VAL A 251 -4.43 -1.35 12.67
N THR A 252 -3.24 -1.52 13.23
CA THR A 252 -2.22 -2.45 12.71
C THR A 252 -2.70 -3.91 12.79
N SER A 253 -3.37 -4.31 13.87
CA SER A 253 -3.97 -5.64 14.03
C SER A 253 -5.12 -5.87 13.06
N ALA A 254 -6.05 -4.91 12.95
CA ALA A 254 -7.16 -5.00 12.01
C ALA A 254 -6.67 -5.13 10.56
N LEU A 255 -5.67 -4.33 10.16
CA LEU A 255 -5.04 -4.44 8.85
C LEU A 255 -4.38 -5.80 8.60
N PHE A 256 -3.77 -6.41 9.62
CA PHE A 256 -3.20 -7.75 9.48
C PHE A 256 -4.30 -8.82 9.33
N ASP A 257 -5.37 -8.75 10.13
CA ASP A 257 -6.51 -9.67 10.06
C ASP A 257 -7.28 -9.58 8.72
N VAL A 258 -7.28 -8.42 8.06
CA VAL A 258 -7.83 -8.27 6.68
C VAL A 258 -7.20 -9.27 5.71
N PHE A 259 -5.92 -9.63 5.87
CA PHE A 259 -5.20 -10.56 4.99
C PHE A 259 -5.03 -11.97 5.58
N PHE A 260 -4.94 -12.10 6.90
CA PHE A 260 -4.57 -13.35 7.57
C PHE A 260 -5.60 -13.87 8.58
N GLY A 261 -6.69 -13.14 8.81
CA GLY A 261 -7.78 -13.54 9.70
C GLY A 261 -8.61 -14.72 9.21
N ASN A 262 -9.79 -14.88 9.82
CA ASN A 262 -10.73 -15.96 9.49
C ASN A 262 -11.43 -15.77 8.13
N SER A 263 -11.56 -14.53 7.67
CA SER A 263 -12.16 -14.15 6.39
C SER A 263 -11.22 -13.23 5.61
N PRO A 264 -10.11 -13.76 5.04
CA PRO A 264 -9.09 -12.97 4.39
C PRO A 264 -9.55 -12.45 3.02
N VAL A 265 -9.20 -11.21 2.67
CA VAL A 265 -9.53 -10.61 1.36
C VAL A 265 -8.77 -11.22 0.19
N SER A 266 -7.72 -12.01 0.48
CA SER A 266 -7.04 -12.88 -0.47
C SER A 266 -6.79 -14.26 0.16
N PRO A 267 -7.73 -15.21 -0.01
CA PRO A 267 -7.54 -16.59 0.44
C PRO A 267 -6.34 -17.28 -0.22
N THR A 268 -6.00 -16.89 -1.46
CA THR A 268 -4.82 -17.39 -2.18
C THR A 268 -3.53 -16.95 -1.52
N LEU A 269 -3.41 -15.69 -1.09
CA LEU A 269 -2.27 -15.21 -0.31
C LEU A 269 -2.11 -15.99 1.00
N LYS A 270 -3.18 -16.13 1.79
CA LYS A 270 -3.11 -16.88 3.06
C LYS A 270 -2.66 -18.32 2.84
N THR A 271 -3.20 -19.00 1.82
CA THR A 271 -2.78 -20.36 1.43
C THR A 271 -1.29 -20.40 1.05
N SER A 272 -0.82 -19.49 0.19
CA SER A 272 0.57 -19.46 -0.25
C SER A 272 1.54 -19.19 0.91
N VAL A 273 1.20 -18.27 1.81
CA VAL A 273 1.99 -18.00 3.03
C VAL A 273 2.01 -19.22 3.95
N SER A 274 0.91 -19.98 4.05
CA SER A 274 0.88 -21.25 4.81
C SER A 274 1.87 -22.27 4.24
N ASN A 275 1.95 -22.37 2.92
CA ASN A 275 2.88 -23.26 2.23
C ASN A 275 4.34 -22.85 2.46
N GLY A 276 4.66 -21.56 2.33
CA GLY A 276 6.02 -21.05 2.57
C GLY A 276 6.44 -21.19 4.03
N LEU A 277 5.53 -20.98 4.98
CA LEU A 277 5.78 -21.23 6.41
C LEU A 277 6.00 -22.72 6.69
N ALA A 278 5.24 -23.64 6.08
CA ALA A 278 5.47 -25.07 6.23
C ALA A 278 6.87 -25.50 5.74
N ILE A 279 7.37 -24.86 4.68
CA ILE A 279 8.73 -25.09 4.17
C ILE A 279 9.79 -24.47 5.09
N LEU A 280 9.57 -23.24 5.59
CA LEU A 280 10.48 -22.52 6.48
C LEU A 280 10.61 -23.19 7.87
N LEU A 281 9.54 -23.84 8.34
CA LEU A 281 9.43 -24.45 9.66
C LEU A 281 9.64 -25.97 9.64
N ASN A 282 10.33 -26.52 8.65
CA ASN A 282 10.65 -27.96 8.57
C ASN A 282 12.09 -28.24 9.00
#